data_AF-A0A962W7S3-F1
#
_entry.id   AF-A0A962W7S3-F1
#
_cell.length_a   1.000
_cell.length_b   1.000
_cell.length_c   1.000
_cell.angle_alpha   90.00
_cell.angle_beta   90.00
_cell.angle_gamma   90.00
#
_symmetry.space_group_name_H-M   'P 1'
#
loop_
_entity.id
_entity.type
_entity.pdbx_description
1 polymer ?
#
loop_
_entity_poly.entity_id
_entity_poly.type
_entity_poly.pdbx_seq_one_letter_code
_entity_poly.pdbx_strand_id
1 'polypeptide(L)'
;MTDGKQEESGSAQEQPAEKKLNPLQVVSSVFAAGLGVQSSKNRERDFKQGKLGVFIAAGIVFTLLFIAGVVTVVQLVLRGAGD
;
A
#
# COMPACT_ATOMS: atom_id res chain seq x y z
N MET A 1 -57.96 -1.52 -18.22
CA MET A 1 -56.98 -2.06 -19.19
C MET A 1 -55.70 -1.25 -19.09
N THR A 2 -54.62 -1.91 -18.68
CA THR A 2 -53.19 -1.71 -19.03
C THR A 2 -52.61 -0.30 -18.96
N ASP A 3 -51.75 -0.01 -17.96
CA ASP A 3 -50.29 -0.24 -17.94
C ASP A 3 -49.52 0.90 -18.59
N GLY A 4 -48.64 1.53 -17.81
CA GLY A 4 -47.88 2.68 -18.28
C GLY A 4 -46.87 3.25 -17.31
N LYS A 5 -45.89 2.41 -16.94
CA LYS A 5 -44.49 2.80 -16.70
C LYS A 5 -44.08 3.24 -15.27
N GLN A 6 -43.57 2.26 -14.53
CA GLN A 6 -42.43 2.41 -13.62
C GLN A 6 -41.32 3.19 -14.31
N GLU A 7 -40.58 4.07 -13.62
CA GLU A 7 -39.11 4.01 -13.63
C GLU A 7 -38.59 4.37 -12.24
N GLU A 8 -37.87 3.41 -11.68
CA GLU A 8 -37.13 3.49 -10.43
C GLU A 8 -36.16 4.66 -10.46
N SER A 9 -36.15 5.46 -9.39
CA SER A 9 -35.09 6.41 -9.10
C SER A 9 -33.82 5.64 -8.80
N GLY A 10 -33.10 5.31 -9.87
CA GLY A 10 -31.80 4.67 -9.86
C GLY A 10 -30.81 5.45 -9.00
N SER A 11 -30.06 4.67 -8.25
CA SER A 11 -28.81 5.00 -7.58
C SER A 11 -27.89 5.85 -8.46
N ALA A 12 -27.92 7.17 -8.26
CA ALA A 12 -26.85 8.06 -8.68
C ALA A 12 -25.66 7.86 -7.74
N GLN A 13 -24.91 6.78 -7.97
CA GLN A 13 -23.58 6.62 -7.39
C GLN A 13 -22.67 7.60 -8.12
N GLU A 14 -22.52 8.80 -7.53
CA GLU A 14 -21.61 9.84 -8.01
C GLU A 14 -20.20 9.26 -8.13
N GLN A 15 -19.69 9.19 -9.36
CA GLN A 15 -18.29 8.89 -9.63
C GLN A 15 -17.45 10.06 -9.10
N PRO A 16 -16.57 9.87 -8.09
CA PRO A 16 -15.82 10.98 -7.56
C PRO A 16 -14.76 11.38 -8.59
N ALA A 17 -14.86 12.64 -9.01
CA ALA A 17 -13.86 13.35 -9.80
C ALA A 17 -12.44 13.04 -9.33
N GLU A 18 -11.53 12.91 -10.29
CA GLU A 18 -10.11 12.59 -10.16
C GLU A 18 -9.39 13.55 -9.18
N LYS A 19 -9.50 13.26 -7.87
CA LYS A 19 -8.86 14.04 -6.82
C LYS A 19 -7.40 13.62 -6.74
N LYS A 20 -6.51 14.49 -7.23
CA LYS A 20 -5.05 14.34 -7.08
C LYS A 20 -4.74 13.93 -5.65
N LEU A 21 -4.04 12.80 -5.50
CA LEU A 21 -3.74 12.23 -4.20
C LEU A 21 -2.97 13.25 -3.36
N ASN A 22 -3.52 13.59 -2.20
CA ASN A 22 -2.89 14.50 -1.25
C ASN A 22 -1.59 13.83 -0.74
N PRO A 23 -0.45 14.54 -0.60
CA PRO A 23 0.79 13.97 -0.05
C PRO A 23 0.60 13.15 1.24
N LEU A 24 -0.31 13.57 2.13
CA LEU A 24 -0.67 12.81 3.33
C LEU A 24 -1.27 11.42 3.02
N GLN A 25 -2.00 11.30 1.93
CA GLN A 25 -2.61 10.05 1.46
C GLN A 25 -1.57 9.11 0.85
N VAL A 26 -0.51 9.67 0.24
CA VAL A 26 0.63 8.88 -0.25
C VAL A 26 1.41 8.31 0.92
N VAL A 27 1.70 9.13 1.95
CA VAL A 27 2.38 8.69 3.17
C VAL A 27 1.57 7.59 3.87
N SER A 28 0.26 7.79 4.10
CA SER A 28 -0.57 6.77 4.74
C SER A 28 -0.66 5.48 3.94
N SER A 29 -0.68 5.58 2.60
CA SER A 29 -0.63 4.41 1.71
C SER A 29 0.68 3.65 1.82
N VAL A 30 1.83 4.32 1.96
CA VAL A 30 3.15 3.68 2.14
C VAL A 30 3.22 2.98 3.50
N PHE A 31 2.72 3.61 4.56
CA PHE A 31 2.62 2.99 5.88
C PHE A 31 1.67 1.78 5.88
N ALA A 32 0.50 1.89 5.26
CA ALA A 32 -0.45 0.78 5.14
C ALA A 32 0.15 -0.40 4.35
N ALA A 33 0.89 -0.12 3.27
CA ALA A 33 1.61 -1.14 2.51
C ALA A 33 2.75 -1.78 3.33
N GLY A 34 3.50 -0.98 4.10
CA GLY A 34 4.55 -1.46 5.01
C GLY A 34 4.01 -2.30 6.18
N LEU A 35 2.78 -2.03 6.63
CA LEU A 35 2.05 -2.82 7.62
C LEU A 35 1.32 -4.04 7.01
N GLY A 36 1.40 -4.25 5.69
CA GLY A 36 0.79 -5.39 4.99
C GLY A 36 -0.68 -5.19 4.57
N VAL A 37 -1.27 -4.02 4.79
CA VAL A 37 -2.63 -3.66 4.35
C VAL A 37 -2.60 -3.11 2.92
N GLN A 38 -2.00 -3.87 2.00
CA GLN A 38 -1.94 -3.53 0.58
C GLN A 38 -3.30 -3.83 -0.07
N SER A 39 -4.05 -2.79 -0.44
CA SER A 39 -5.34 -2.93 -1.16
C SER A 39 -5.18 -3.73 -2.46
N SER A 40 -6.16 -4.58 -2.77
CA SER A 40 -6.22 -5.41 -3.97
C SER A 40 -6.01 -4.61 -5.27
N LYS A 41 -6.46 -3.34 -5.29
CA LYS A 41 -6.27 -2.42 -6.42
C LYS A 41 -4.81 -2.09 -6.70
N ASN A 42 -3.99 -1.92 -5.65
CA ASN A 42 -2.56 -1.63 -5.81
C ASN A 42 -1.86 -2.88 -6.34
N ARG A 43 -2.19 -4.03 -5.75
CA ARG A 43 -1.67 -5.33 -6.12
C ARG A 43 -2.00 -5.71 -7.57
N GLU A 44 -3.23 -5.52 -8.02
CA GLU A 44 -3.67 -5.85 -9.38
C GLU A 44 -3.00 -4.97 -10.45
N ARG A 45 -2.79 -3.68 -10.16
CA ARG A 45 -1.99 -2.78 -11.02
C ARG A 45 -0.54 -3.22 -11.11
N ASP A 46 0.04 -3.59 -9.97
CA ASP A 46 1.45 -3.96 -9.86
C ASP A 46 1.74 -5.32 -10.55
N PHE A 47 0.77 -6.25 -10.51
CA PHE A 47 0.83 -7.53 -11.24
C PHE A 47 0.58 -7.39 -12.75
N LYS A 48 -0.37 -6.55 -13.20
CA LYS A 48 -0.65 -6.35 -14.64
C LYS A 48 0.53 -5.72 -15.40
N GLN A 49 1.40 -4.99 -14.71
CA GLN A 49 2.57 -4.36 -15.31
C GLN A 49 3.84 -5.24 -15.32
N GLY A 50 3.76 -6.51 -14.91
CA GLY A 50 4.91 -7.44 -14.93
C GLY A 50 5.99 -7.13 -13.89
N LYS A 51 5.68 -6.32 -12.87
CA LYS A 51 6.67 -5.78 -11.92
C LYS A 51 7.06 -6.72 -10.77
N LEU A 52 6.75 -8.01 -10.85
CA LEU A 52 7.06 -8.98 -9.78
C LEU A 52 8.54 -8.95 -9.40
N GLY A 53 9.45 -8.84 -10.37
CA GLY A 53 10.89 -8.71 -10.12
C GLY A 53 11.26 -7.47 -9.30
N VAL A 54 10.56 -6.35 -9.49
CA VAL A 54 10.78 -5.10 -8.73
C VAL A 54 10.34 -5.28 -7.28
N PHE A 55 9.24 -6.00 -7.03
CA PHE A 55 8.79 -6.32 -5.67
C PHE A 55 9.75 -7.23 -4.93
N ILE A 56 10.27 -8.26 -5.62
CA ILE A 56 11.26 -9.17 -5.03
C ILE A 56 12.56 -8.40 -4.73
N ALA A 57 13.05 -7.60 -5.67
CA ALA A 57 14.24 -6.77 -5.46
C ALA A 57 14.05 -5.77 -4.31
N ALA A 58 12.90 -5.08 -4.24
CA ALA A 58 12.57 -4.18 -3.15
C ALA A 58 12.50 -4.91 -1.80
N GLY A 59 11.91 -6.10 -1.77
CA GLY A 59 11.87 -6.94 -0.58
C GLY A 59 13.26 -7.34 -0.10
N ILE A 60 14.14 -7.80 -1.01
CA ILE A 60 15.53 -8.15 -0.68
C ILE A 60 16.29 -6.95 -0.12
N VAL A 61 16.21 -5.79 -0.79
CA VAL A 61 16.87 -4.56 -0.33
C VAL A 61 16.37 -4.16 1.05
N PHE A 62 15.06 -4.20 1.27
CA PHE A 62 14.46 -3.91 2.56
C PHE A 62 14.93 -4.88 3.65
N THR A 63 14.94 -6.18 3.38
CA THR A 63 15.42 -7.21 4.33
C THR A 63 16.89 -6.99 4.70
N LEU A 64 17.75 -6.69 3.73
CA LEU A 64 19.16 -6.41 4.00
C LEU A 64 19.33 -5.16 4.89
N LEU A 65 18.59 -4.09 4.60
CA LEU A 65 18.60 -2.88 5.42
C LEU A 65 18.07 -3.15 6.83
N PHE A 66 17.02 -3.96 6.97
CA PHE A 66 16.47 -4.34 8.26
C PHE A 66 17.50 -5.11 9.10
N ILE A 67 18.16 -6.12 8.52
CA ILE A 67 19.22 -6.88 9.19
C ILE A 67 20.35 -5.94 9.64
N ALA A 68 20.81 -5.04 8.76
CA ALA A 68 21.84 -4.06 9.11
C ALA A 68 21.42 -3.16 10.28
N GLY A 69 20.15 -2.74 10.31
CA GLY A 69 19.56 -2.00 11.42
C GLY A 69 19.60 -2.78 12.73
N VAL A 70 19.14 -4.04 12.73
CA VAL A 70 19.18 -4.91 13.92
C VAL A 70 20.61 -5.11 14.41
N VAL A 71 21.56 -5.41 13.51
CA VAL A 71 22.97 -5.56 13.86
C VAL A 71 23.53 -4.28 14.49
N THR A 72 23.21 -3.12 13.93
CA THR A 72 23.63 -1.82 14.49
C THR A 72 23.12 -1.63 15.91
N VAL A 73 21.84 -1.91 16.15
CA VAL A 73 21.24 -1.83 17.49
C VAL A 73 21.93 -2.78 18.45
N VAL A 74 22.14 -4.04 18.06
CA VAL A 74 22.85 -5.03 18.89
C VAL A 74 24.26 -4.56 19.23
N GLN A 75 25.00 -4.00 18.26
CA GLN A 75 26.35 -3.48 18.51
C GLN A 75 26.34 -2.28 19.48
N LEU A 76 25.35 -1.39 19.37
CA LEU A 76 25.20 -0.27 20.30
C LEU A 76 24.92 -0.78 21.73
N VAL A 77 24.03 -1.78 21.86
CA VAL A 77 23.71 -2.40 23.16
C VAL A 77 24.93 -3.10 23.76
N LEU A 78 25.66 -3.91 22.98
CA LEU A 78 26.84 -4.62 23.46
C LEU A 78 27.96 -3.67 23.89
N ARG A 79 28.14 -2.54 23.20
CA ARG A 79 29.09 -1.50 23.62
C ARG A 79 28.65 -0.82 24.92
N GLY A 80 27.37 -0.50 25.05
CA GLY A 80 26.85 0.16 26.26
C GLY A 80 26.70 -0.76 27.48
N ALA A 81 26.66 -2.08 27.29
CA ALA A 81 26.56 -3.08 28.36
C ALA A 81 27.89 -3.78 28.66
N GLY A 82 28.93 -3.50 27.87
CA GLY A 82 30.28 -4.06 28.02
C GLY A 82 31.25 -3.17 28.81
N ASP A 83 30.77 -2.02 29.32
CA ASP A 83 31.46 -1.14 30.26
C ASP A 83 30.91 -1.34 31.69
#